data_AF-A0A3C1K9I1-F1
#
_entry.id   AF-A0A3C1K9I1-F1
#
_cell.length_a   1.000
_cell.length_b   1.000
_cell.length_c   1.000
_cell.angle_alpha   90.00
_cell.angle_beta   90.00
_cell.angle_gamma   90.00
#
_symmetry.space_group_name_H-M   'P 1'
#
loop_
_entity.id
_entity.type
_entity.pdbx_description
1 polymer ?
#
loop_
_entity_poly.entity_id
_entity_poly.type
_entity_poly.pdbx_seq_one_letter_code
_entity_poly.pdbx_strand_id
1 'polypeptide(L)'
;IMPGKVNPVIPEATLMVAARVIGNDATVAWAGASGAFELNVAIPVMGTALLESIRLLANATRVLADKTVDGLEANLERAAAFAGMSPSIVTPLNKVIGYEAAAKIAKHSVKKGITVREAVIDLGYVERGEITLEQLDEKLDLLSMTHAG
;
A
#
# COMPACT_ATOMS: atom_id res chain seq x y z
N ILE A 1 9.78 2.01 28.85
CA ILE A 1 8.61 1.11 28.97
C ILE A 1 7.37 1.97 28.72
N MET A 2 6.56 1.66 27.69
CA MET A 2 5.34 2.42 27.31
C MET A 2 4.11 1.53 27.56
N PRO A 3 3.45 1.63 28.74
CA PRO A 3 2.24 0.87 29.01
C PRO A 3 1.16 1.15 27.95
N GLY A 4 0.50 0.12 27.44
CA GLY A 4 -0.58 0.23 26.45
C GLY A 4 -0.15 0.25 24.98
N LYS A 5 1.15 0.31 24.66
CA LYS A 5 1.61 0.21 23.27
C LYS A 5 1.54 -1.23 22.77
N VAL A 6 0.85 -1.45 21.65
CA VAL A 6 0.84 -2.72 20.89
C VAL A 6 1.69 -2.55 19.63
N ASN A 7 2.50 -3.55 19.28
CA ASN A 7 3.39 -3.52 18.11
C ASN A 7 3.00 -4.62 17.10
N PRO A 8 3.29 -4.43 15.80
CA PRO A 8 3.01 -5.42 14.75
C PRO A 8 4.06 -6.54 14.73
N VAL A 9 4.14 -7.31 15.81
CA VAL A 9 5.23 -8.30 16.04
C VAL A 9 5.26 -9.44 15.02
N ILE A 10 4.12 -9.81 14.44
CA ILE A 10 4.06 -10.89 13.45
C ILE A 10 4.62 -10.43 12.09
N PRO A 11 4.24 -9.27 11.54
CA PRO A 11 4.98 -8.65 10.43
C PRO A 11 6.48 -8.51 10.68
N GLU A 12 6.89 -8.07 11.88
CA GLU A 12 8.31 -7.96 12.25
C GLU A 12 9.02 -9.33 12.17
N ALA A 13 8.39 -10.40 12.68
CA ALA A 13 8.92 -11.76 12.59
C ALA A 13 9.05 -12.23 11.12
N THR A 14 8.04 -11.95 10.28
CA THR A 14 8.08 -12.28 8.85
C THR A 14 9.23 -11.57 8.14
N LEU A 15 9.49 -10.29 8.46
CA LEU A 15 10.61 -9.54 7.89
C LEU A 15 11.97 -10.12 8.32
N MET A 16 12.12 -10.55 9.58
CA MET A 16 13.32 -11.25 10.04
C MET A 16 13.54 -12.58 9.31
N VAL A 17 12.46 -13.32 9.04
CA VAL A 17 12.51 -14.55 8.22
C VAL A 17 12.95 -14.23 6.79
N ALA A 18 12.40 -13.19 6.16
CA ALA A 18 12.81 -12.77 4.82
C ALA A 18 14.31 -12.42 4.77
N ALA A 19 14.83 -11.68 5.76
CA ALA A 19 16.25 -11.37 5.86
C ALA A 19 17.12 -12.65 5.99
N ARG A 20 16.66 -13.63 6.78
CA ARG A 20 17.36 -14.92 6.91
C ARG A 20 17.38 -15.70 5.60
N VAL A 21 16.26 -15.74 4.88
CA VAL A 21 16.14 -16.42 3.58
C VAL A 21 17.08 -15.80 2.56
N ILE A 22 17.19 -14.47 2.51
CA ILE A 22 18.13 -13.76 1.63
C ILE A 22 19.59 -14.16 1.94
N GLY A 23 19.97 -14.26 3.22
CA GLY A 23 21.31 -14.72 3.61
C GLY A 23 21.56 -16.19 3.23
N ASN A 24 20.54 -17.03 3.37
CA ASN A 24 20.62 -18.44 2.96
C ASN A 24 20.74 -18.59 1.44
N ASP A 25 20.05 -17.76 0.66
CA ASP A 25 20.18 -17.72 -0.80
C ASP A 25 21.62 -17.42 -1.24
N ALA A 26 22.24 -16.39 -0.67
CA ALA A 26 23.65 -16.07 -0.94
C ALA A 26 24.59 -17.23 -0.57
N THR A 27 24.30 -17.95 0.53
CA THR A 27 25.05 -19.14 0.94
C THR A 27 24.94 -20.27 -0.10
N VAL A 28 23.72 -20.53 -0.59
CA VAL A 28 23.46 -21.55 -1.61
C VAL A 28 24.15 -21.18 -2.92
N ALA A 29 24.04 -19.92 -3.35
CA ALA A 29 24.64 -19.44 -4.60
C ALA A 29 26.17 -19.58 -4.57
N TRP A 30 26.81 -19.14 -3.48
CA TRP A 30 28.26 -19.24 -3.33
C TRP A 30 28.74 -20.69 -3.30
N ALA A 31 28.09 -21.54 -2.48
CA ALA A 31 28.42 -22.95 -2.37
C ALA A 31 28.17 -23.71 -3.69
N GLY A 32 27.13 -23.34 -4.44
CA GLY A 32 26.84 -23.91 -5.76
C GLY A 32 27.93 -23.59 -6.79
N ALA A 33 28.51 -22.40 -6.73
CA ALA A 33 29.58 -21.96 -7.63
C ALA A 33 30.96 -22.53 -7.30
N SER A 34 31.18 -23.07 -6.09
CA SER A 34 32.49 -23.54 -5.62
C SER A 34 32.75 -25.03 -5.87
N GLY A 35 32.04 -25.66 -6.82
CA GLY A 35 32.30 -27.05 -7.20
C GLY A 35 33.65 -27.24 -7.88
N ALA A 36 34.29 -28.40 -7.71
CA ALA A 36 35.57 -28.71 -8.34
C ALA A 36 35.54 -30.10 -8.99
N PHE A 37 35.93 -30.17 -10.26
CA PHE A 37 35.99 -31.39 -11.08
C PHE A 37 34.67 -32.18 -11.07
N GLU A 38 34.69 -33.45 -10.65
CA GLU A 38 33.56 -34.36 -10.80
C GLU A 38 32.42 -34.13 -9.80
N LEU A 39 32.64 -33.35 -8.72
CA LEU A 39 31.65 -33.22 -7.64
C LEU A 39 31.72 -31.89 -6.89
N ASN A 40 30.56 -31.30 -6.61
CA ASN A 40 30.43 -30.23 -5.62
C ASN A 40 30.30 -30.86 -4.22
N VAL A 41 31.27 -30.57 -3.33
CA VAL A 41 31.30 -31.11 -1.96
C VAL A 41 30.56 -30.22 -0.94
N ALA A 42 30.05 -29.06 -1.34
CA ALA A 42 29.32 -28.12 -0.49
C ALA A 42 27.82 -28.46 -0.34
N ILE A 43 27.39 -29.64 -0.81
CA ILE A 43 26.00 -30.11 -0.72
C ILE A 43 25.42 -30.00 0.71
N PRO A 44 26.14 -30.34 1.80
CA PRO A 44 25.57 -30.23 3.15
C PRO A 44 25.18 -28.81 3.56
N VAL A 45 25.99 -27.80 3.20
CA VAL A 45 25.68 -26.39 3.54
C VAL A 45 24.55 -25.85 2.67
N MET A 46 24.51 -26.21 1.39
CA MET A 46 23.40 -25.85 0.49
C MET A 46 22.09 -26.46 0.97
N GLY A 47 22.10 -27.77 1.29
CA GLY A 47 20.92 -28.48 1.78
C GLY A 47 20.39 -27.89 3.09
N THR A 48 21.28 -27.57 4.03
CA THR A 48 20.89 -26.95 5.31
C THR A 48 20.25 -25.58 5.09
N ALA A 49 20.88 -24.71 4.29
CA ALA A 49 20.37 -23.36 4.00
C ALA A 49 19.02 -23.40 3.28
N LEU A 50 18.87 -24.29 2.29
CA LEU A 50 17.62 -24.46 1.55
C LEU A 50 16.48 -24.96 2.45
N LEU A 51 16.72 -26.04 3.19
CA LEU A 51 15.69 -26.65 4.06
C LEU A 51 15.32 -25.73 5.23
N GLU A 52 16.28 -24.96 5.75
CA GLU A 52 15.98 -23.92 6.75
C GLU A 52 15.06 -22.85 6.17
N SER A 53 15.38 -22.31 4.98
CA SER A 53 14.55 -21.29 4.32
C SER A 53 13.12 -21.77 4.09
N ILE A 54 12.95 -23.00 3.58
CA ILE A 54 11.63 -23.61 3.37
C ILE A 54 10.86 -23.69 4.69
N ARG A 55 11.49 -24.21 5.75
CA ARG A 55 10.86 -24.36 7.07
C ARG A 55 10.46 -23.01 7.67
N LEU A 56 11.33 -22.00 7.61
CA LEU A 56 11.05 -20.67 8.15
C LEU A 56 9.91 -19.99 7.39
N LEU A 57 9.93 -20.01 6.06
CA LEU A 57 8.86 -19.45 5.24
C LEU A 57 7.51 -20.15 5.46
N ALA A 58 7.50 -21.48 5.52
CA ALA A 58 6.28 -22.25 5.75
C ALA A 58 5.64 -21.92 7.10
N ASN A 59 6.44 -21.73 8.14
CA ASN A 59 5.94 -21.36 9.45
C ASN A 59 5.50 -19.89 9.52
N ALA A 60 6.31 -18.98 8.98
CA ALA A 60 6.04 -17.54 9.02
C ALA A 60 4.77 -17.19 8.23
N THR A 61 4.57 -17.78 7.05
CA THR A 61 3.40 -17.51 6.21
C THR A 61 2.10 -17.98 6.86
N ARG A 62 2.09 -19.17 7.48
CA ARG A 62 0.93 -19.65 8.27
C ARG A 62 0.62 -18.72 9.43
N VAL A 63 1.64 -18.37 10.22
CA VAL A 63 1.45 -17.47 11.37
C VAL A 63 0.99 -16.07 10.93
N LEU A 64 1.53 -15.54 9.83
CA LEU A 64 1.10 -14.27 9.27
C LEU A 64 -0.37 -14.32 8.81
N ALA A 65 -0.77 -15.39 8.13
CA ALA A 65 -2.15 -15.59 7.70
C ALA A 65 -3.10 -15.63 8.91
N ASP A 66 -2.85 -16.55 9.84
CA ASP A 66 -3.78 -16.86 10.93
C ASP A 66 -3.79 -15.77 12.02
N LYS A 67 -2.64 -15.13 12.30
CA LYS A 67 -2.49 -14.21 13.45
C LYS A 67 -2.36 -12.75 13.06
N THR A 68 -2.47 -12.42 11.78
CA THR A 68 -2.45 -11.03 11.33
C THR A 68 -3.50 -10.81 10.27
N VAL A 69 -3.42 -11.51 9.13
CA VAL A 69 -4.25 -11.22 7.96
C VAL A 69 -5.73 -11.52 8.21
N ASP A 70 -6.04 -12.69 8.79
CA ASP A 70 -7.44 -13.12 9.03
C ASP A 70 -8.20 -12.17 9.96
N GLY A 71 -7.49 -11.47 10.85
CA GLY A 71 -8.08 -10.55 11.83
C GLY A 71 -7.99 -9.07 11.45
N LEU A 72 -7.63 -8.72 10.21
CA LEU A 72 -7.53 -7.31 9.82
C LEU A 72 -8.92 -6.67 9.70
N GLU A 73 -9.13 -5.58 10.44
CA GLU A 73 -10.30 -4.72 10.30
C GLU A 73 -9.91 -3.39 9.66
N ALA A 74 -10.62 -3.00 8.60
CA ALA A 74 -10.43 -1.71 7.97
C ALA A 74 -11.15 -0.61 8.77
N ASN A 75 -10.45 0.49 9.04
CA ASN A 75 -11.09 1.72 9.50
C ASN A 75 -11.69 2.46 8.28
N LEU A 76 -12.95 2.13 7.96
CA LEU A 76 -13.64 2.62 6.77
C LEU A 76 -13.80 4.14 6.75
N GLU A 77 -14.16 4.75 7.89
CA GLU A 77 -14.33 6.21 8.00
C GLU A 77 -13.03 6.94 7.68
N ARG A 78 -11.92 6.50 8.28
CA ARG A 78 -10.60 7.10 8.04
C ARG A 78 -10.11 6.86 6.62
N ALA A 79 -10.38 5.69 6.05
CA ALA A 79 -10.04 5.39 4.67
C ALA A 79 -10.80 6.30 3.69
N ALA A 80 -12.11 6.49 3.89
CA ALA A 80 -12.93 7.39 3.09
C ALA A 80 -12.47 8.85 3.21
N ALA A 81 -12.12 9.30 4.42
CA ALA A 81 -11.56 10.64 4.64
C ALA A 81 -10.25 10.84 3.87
N PHE A 82 -9.31 9.89 3.93
CA PHE A 82 -8.05 9.97 3.18
C PHE A 82 -8.28 9.97 1.67
N ALA A 83 -9.19 9.15 1.17
CA ALA A 83 -9.55 9.13 -0.24
C ALA A 83 -10.14 10.48 -0.68
N GLY A 84 -11.08 11.06 0.08
CA GLY A 84 -11.71 12.36 -0.20
C GLY A 84 -10.77 13.58 -0.10
N MET A 85 -9.72 13.48 0.71
CA MET A 85 -8.69 14.51 0.86
C MET A 85 -7.59 14.43 -0.21
N SER A 86 -7.51 13.33 -0.97
CA SER A 86 -6.48 13.18 -1.99
C SER A 86 -6.67 14.20 -3.11
N PRO A 87 -5.72 15.11 -3.39
CA PRO A 87 -5.87 16.10 -4.46
C PRO A 87 -6.02 15.46 -5.84
N SER A 88 -5.57 14.20 -6.01
CA SER A 88 -5.66 13.46 -7.27
C SER A 88 -7.11 13.14 -7.68
N ILE A 89 -8.07 13.14 -6.74
CA ILE A 89 -9.47 12.86 -7.09
C ILE A 89 -10.14 13.99 -7.88
N VAL A 90 -9.45 15.13 -8.09
CA VAL A 90 -9.95 16.21 -8.95
C VAL A 90 -9.94 15.85 -10.43
N THR A 91 -9.22 14.79 -10.81
CA THR A 91 -8.97 14.41 -12.23
C THR A 91 -10.24 14.26 -13.08
N PRO A 92 -11.34 13.64 -12.62
CA PRO A 92 -12.58 13.55 -13.39
C PRO A 92 -13.21 14.92 -13.69
N LEU A 93 -12.97 15.93 -12.84
CA LEU A 93 -13.49 17.29 -13.03
C LEU A 93 -12.84 18.01 -14.22
N ASN A 94 -11.68 17.56 -14.69
CA ASN A 94 -11.03 18.12 -15.88
C ASN A 94 -11.96 18.14 -17.10
N LYS A 95 -12.86 17.15 -17.22
CA LYS A 95 -13.81 17.04 -18.35
C LYS A 95 -14.98 18.04 -18.24
N VAL A 96 -15.18 18.66 -17.08
CA VAL A 96 -16.30 19.56 -16.79
C VAL A 96 -15.83 21.01 -16.71
N ILE A 97 -14.82 21.27 -15.88
CA ILE A 97 -14.34 22.62 -15.54
C ILE A 97 -12.93 22.92 -16.10
N GLY A 98 -12.32 21.97 -16.80
CA GLY A 98 -10.99 22.11 -17.38
C GLY A 98 -9.84 21.87 -16.38
N TYR A 99 -8.66 21.59 -16.93
CA TYR A 99 -7.46 21.22 -16.16
C TYR A 99 -6.97 22.33 -15.23
N GLU A 100 -6.96 23.59 -15.67
CA GLU A 100 -6.47 24.70 -14.85
C GLU A 100 -7.32 24.91 -13.60
N ALA A 101 -8.65 24.82 -13.73
CA ALA A 101 -9.58 24.91 -12.62
C ALA A 101 -9.39 23.76 -11.64
N ALA A 102 -9.29 22.52 -12.14
CA ALA A 102 -9.02 21.34 -11.32
C ALA A 102 -7.68 21.44 -10.58
N ALA A 103 -6.62 21.92 -11.24
CA ALA A 103 -5.33 22.14 -10.60
C ALA A 103 -5.40 23.21 -9.49
N LYS A 104 -6.22 24.26 -9.69
CA LYS A 104 -6.48 25.28 -8.66
C LYS A 104 -7.22 24.70 -7.46
N ILE A 105 -8.25 23.88 -7.69
CA ILE A 105 -9.01 23.16 -6.65
C ILE A 105 -8.09 22.25 -5.84
N ALA A 106 -7.25 21.44 -6.50
CA ALA A 106 -6.31 20.55 -5.81
C ALA A 106 -5.29 21.31 -4.95
N LYS A 107 -4.73 22.42 -5.45
CA LYS A 107 -3.83 23.26 -4.64
C LYS A 107 -4.53 23.86 -3.42
N HIS A 108 -5.80 24.24 -3.60
CA HIS A 108 -6.61 24.84 -2.56
C HIS A 108 -7.01 23.84 -1.47
N SER A 109 -7.42 22.63 -1.84
CA SER A 109 -7.77 21.57 -0.89
C SER A 109 -6.60 21.22 0.02
N VAL A 110 -5.40 21.05 -0.55
CA VAL A 110 -4.17 20.77 0.20
C VAL A 110 -3.80 21.93 1.11
N LYS A 111 -3.87 23.18 0.62
CA LYS A 111 -3.51 24.36 1.41
C LYS A 111 -4.44 24.57 2.61
N LYS A 112 -5.74 24.28 2.46
CA LYS A 112 -6.74 24.45 3.53
C LYS A 112 -6.96 23.19 4.37
N GLY A 113 -6.44 22.03 3.95
CA GLY A 113 -6.67 20.76 4.64
C GLY A 113 -8.13 20.29 4.56
N ILE A 114 -8.82 20.61 3.47
CA ILE A 114 -10.23 20.26 3.23
C ILE A 114 -10.35 19.25 2.08
N THR A 115 -11.51 18.63 1.93
CA THR A 115 -11.79 17.70 0.82
C THR A 115 -11.82 18.42 -0.53
N VAL A 116 -11.63 17.67 -1.63
CA VAL A 116 -11.77 18.25 -2.98
C VAL A 116 -13.18 18.79 -3.21
N ARG A 117 -14.21 18.11 -2.71
CA ARG A 117 -15.61 18.57 -2.78
C ARG A 117 -15.79 19.94 -2.11
N GLU A 118 -15.31 20.09 -0.88
CA GLU A 118 -15.36 21.38 -0.16
C GLU A 118 -14.56 22.45 -0.89
N ALA A 119 -13.41 22.11 -1.47
CA ALA A 119 -12.60 23.05 -2.24
C ALA A 119 -13.31 23.55 -3.52
N VAL A 120 -14.10 22.70 -4.21
CA VAL A 120 -14.92 23.11 -5.36
C VAL A 120 -15.98 24.11 -4.93
N ILE A 121 -16.65 23.85 -3.81
CA ILE A 121 -17.71 24.72 -3.26
C ILE A 121 -17.12 26.04 -2.77
N ASP A 122 -16.03 26.01 -1.99
CA ASP A 122 -15.38 27.19 -1.40
C ASP A 122 -14.74 28.10 -2.47
N LEU A 123 -14.30 27.54 -3.60
CA LEU A 123 -13.87 28.33 -4.75
C LEU A 123 -15.03 28.83 -5.62
N GLY A 124 -16.28 28.56 -5.26
CA GLY A 124 -17.49 29.09 -5.89
C GLY A 124 -17.83 28.49 -7.26
N TYR A 125 -17.29 27.33 -7.62
CA TYR A 125 -17.57 26.69 -8.93
C TYR A 125 -19.04 26.28 -9.08
N VAL A 126 -19.67 25.86 -7.97
CA VAL A 126 -21.10 25.52 -7.94
C VAL A 126 -21.97 26.77 -8.06
N GLU A 127 -21.65 27.84 -7.32
CA GLU A 127 -22.38 29.11 -7.35
C GLU A 127 -22.33 29.79 -8.72
N ARG A 128 -21.20 29.64 -9.43
CA ARG A 128 -21.04 30.13 -10.82
C ARG A 128 -21.73 29.24 -11.87
N GLY A 129 -22.31 28.10 -11.47
CA GLY A 129 -22.98 27.17 -12.37
C GLY A 129 -22.04 26.40 -13.30
N GLU A 130 -20.73 26.37 -13.00
CA GLU A 130 -19.74 25.61 -13.80
C GLU A 130 -19.87 24.09 -13.57
N ILE A 131 -20.41 23.69 -12.42
CA ILE A 131 -20.72 22.30 -12.07
C ILE A 131 -21.91 22.28 -11.10
N THR A 132 -22.85 21.35 -11.28
CA THR A 132 -23.95 21.18 -10.31
C THR A 132 -23.51 20.32 -9.13
N LEU A 133 -24.25 20.37 -8.01
CA LEU A 133 -23.95 19.51 -6.85
C LEU A 133 -24.08 18.03 -7.21
N GLU A 134 -25.07 17.67 -8.03
CA GLU A 134 -25.30 16.31 -8.48
C GLU A 134 -24.15 15.82 -9.36
N GLN A 135 -23.67 16.65 -10.30
CA GLN A 135 -22.51 16.33 -11.14
C GLN A 135 -21.23 16.22 -10.32
N LEU A 136 -21.06 17.06 -9.31
CA LEU A 136 -19.92 17.03 -8.42
C LEU A 136 -19.89 15.74 -7.61
N ASP A 137 -21.03 15.35 -7.03
CA ASP A 137 -21.15 14.13 -6.22
C ASP A 137 -21.00 12.87 -7.08
N GLU A 138 -21.55 12.84 -8.30
CA GLU A 138 -21.35 11.75 -9.26
C GLU A 138 -19.88 11.60 -9.66
N LYS A 139 -19.20 12.71 -9.98
CA LYS A 139 -17.81 12.68 -10.48
C LYS A 139 -16.77 12.48 -9.39
N LEU A 140 -17.13 12.76 -8.13
CA LEU A 140 -16.30 12.53 -6.95
C LEU A 140 -16.72 11.29 -6.14
N ASP A 141 -17.54 10.41 -6.71
CA ASP A 141 -17.83 9.12 -6.10
C ASP A 141 -16.53 8.29 -6.03
N LEU A 142 -15.96 8.20 -4.83
CA LEU A 142 -14.64 7.63 -4.60
C LEU A 142 -14.54 6.17 -5.04
N LEU A 143 -15.63 5.40 -4.92
CA LEU A 143 -15.61 3.98 -5.23
C LEU A 143 -15.61 3.75 -6.74
N SER A 144 -16.46 4.45 -7.51
CA SER A 144 -16.44 4.35 -8.98
C SER A 144 -15.09 4.73 -9.58
N MET A 145 -14.37 5.68 -8.96
CA MET A 145 -13.02 6.06 -9.37
C MET A 145 -11.96 4.97 -9.19
N THR A 146 -12.25 3.90 -8.44
CA THR A 146 -11.34 2.74 -8.29
C THR A 146 -11.45 1.72 -9.42
N HIS A 147 -12.47 1.83 -10.28
CA HIS A 147 -12.65 0.96 -11.43
C HIS A 147 -12.05 1.61 -12.68
N ALA A 148 -11.58 0.77 -13.62
CA ALA A 148 -11.27 1.25 -14.96
C ALA A 148 -12.58 1.74 -15.60
N GLY A 149 -12.62 3.03 -15.93
CA GLY A 149 -13.74 3.66 -16.63
C GLY A 149 -13.74 3.39 -18.13
#